data_AF-A0A7Z0CM02-F1
#
_entry.id   AF-A0A7Z0CM02-F1
#
_cell.length_a   1.000
_cell.length_b   1.000
_cell.length_c   1.000
_cell.angle_alpha   90.00
_cell.angle_beta   90.00
_cell.angle_gamma   90.00
#
_symmetry.space_group_name_H-M   'P 1'
#
loop_
_entity.id
_entity.type
_entity.pdbx_description
1 polymer ?
#
loop_
_entity_poly.entity_id
_entity_poly.type
_entity_poly.pdbx_seq_one_letter_code
_entity_poly.pdbx_strand_id
1 'polypeptide(L)'
;MEISRRDLIRKTIAAGGLAAAATALPGVLRSSAANAAGSSTVQRTFTTGTPGAGGYRPVISVAGEAHGVRAGLGVPAGAGRAREGMIAFVQLSDIHIVDAQSPLRLEWTDRLDDPSPLPATGLFTSSYRPHEMLTGQVADSMVRAINEIADGPVTGKPLALAIQTGDNSDNSQLNEVRWNIGVLNGGSVRVDSGNPNKWEGVADSSPLTYDTAYWHPHGAPAGKPVDRPRAEYGFPVVPGLLDAARRPFNAEGLNMPWYSVFGNHDGLVQGNFPTSTLQLNLLALGTLKIVSPPLGLNPAQLFDDLMTDPAALLTNLLGGALNTVVRTVQPDLNRRLLTRKQVVEQHFAMGGAPFGHGFTAANRQAGTAYYHFDNGAFRFVVMDTVNPNGYADGSLDKTQFAWLEALLDQSADKIVLVFSHHTSDTMGNPLIATGGSLEARVTGGAVLDALLARPQVIAWINGHTHRNKITPRPRPAGGGLWEITTASHIDWPQQARIIEVADNADGTLSIFTTMVDHAGPPSAGAGTANAVQLAGLARELAANDWHEHLDGSGAPEDRNVELLVGNPLA
;
A
#
# COMPACT_ATOMS: atom_id res chain seq x y z
N MET A 1 -28.60 -10.50 -22.12
CA MET A 1 -28.87 -11.84 -22.66
C MET A 1 -27.83 -12.76 -22.05
N GLU A 2 -28.20 -13.50 -21.01
CA GLU A 2 -27.40 -14.60 -20.42
C GLU A 2 -27.15 -15.67 -21.50
N ILE A 3 -26.04 -16.41 -21.48
CA ILE A 3 -25.82 -17.76 -20.89
C ILE A 3 -24.51 -18.25 -21.56
N SER A 4 -23.56 -19.04 -21.03
CA SER A 4 -23.30 -19.71 -19.73
C SER A 4 -21.94 -20.44 -19.85
N ARG A 5 -21.27 -20.64 -18.71
CA ARG A 5 -20.21 -21.64 -18.51
C ARG A 5 -20.76 -23.06 -18.72
N ARG A 6 -20.30 -23.80 -19.73
CA ARG A 6 -20.13 -25.28 -19.77
C ARG A 6 -19.82 -25.74 -21.20
N ASP A 7 -18.54 -25.87 -21.51
CA ASP A 7 -18.01 -27.02 -22.25
C ASP A 7 -16.51 -27.12 -21.97
N LEU A 8 -16.23 -27.79 -20.85
CA LEU A 8 -14.91 -28.20 -20.43
C LEU A 8 -14.80 -29.72 -20.65
N ILE A 9 -13.68 -30.12 -21.26
CA ILE A 9 -13.09 -31.47 -21.38
C ILE A 9 -13.55 -32.34 -22.56
N ARG A 10 -12.60 -32.56 -23.50
CA ARG A 10 -12.20 -33.91 -23.93
C ARG A 10 -10.76 -33.93 -24.51
N LYS A 11 -9.86 -34.54 -23.72
CA LYS A 11 -8.69 -35.39 -24.07
C LYS A 11 -7.28 -34.78 -24.21
N THR A 12 -6.56 -34.81 -23.08
CA THR A 12 -5.22 -35.40 -22.79
C THR A 12 -4.80 -36.58 -23.71
N ILE A 13 -3.55 -36.94 -24.03
CA ILE A 13 -2.20 -37.00 -23.39
C ILE A 13 -1.16 -37.24 -24.52
N ALA A 14 0.09 -36.75 -24.38
CA ALA A 14 1.32 -37.55 -24.60
C ALA A 14 2.58 -36.78 -24.16
N ALA A 15 3.28 -37.38 -23.20
CA ALA A 15 4.56 -36.95 -22.66
C ALA A 15 5.74 -37.28 -23.59
N GLY A 16 6.84 -36.53 -23.46
CA GLY A 16 8.14 -36.89 -24.01
C GLY A 16 9.17 -35.82 -23.70
N GLY A 17 10.06 -36.10 -22.75
CA GLY A 17 11.09 -35.16 -22.30
C GLY A 17 12.26 -35.00 -23.28
N LEU A 18 13.07 -33.96 -23.06
CA LEU A 18 14.49 -33.96 -23.39
C LEU A 18 15.20 -32.84 -22.63
N ALA A 19 16.24 -33.24 -21.91
CA ALA A 19 17.23 -32.40 -21.28
C ALA A 19 18.30 -31.96 -22.29
N ALA A 20 18.93 -30.82 -21.99
CA ALA A 20 20.24 -30.34 -22.41
C ALA A 20 20.45 -29.87 -23.87
N ALA A 21 20.67 -28.56 -24.03
CA ALA A 21 21.89 -27.98 -24.62
C ALA A 21 21.83 -26.44 -24.57
N ALA A 22 22.41 -25.82 -23.55
CA ALA A 22 22.67 -24.39 -23.53
C ALA A 22 23.99 -24.12 -24.28
N THR A 23 23.90 -23.67 -25.52
CA THR A 23 25.03 -23.11 -26.26
C THR A 23 25.18 -21.64 -25.90
N ALA A 24 26.41 -21.26 -25.56
CA ALA A 24 26.79 -19.93 -25.09
C ALA A 24 26.57 -18.86 -26.17
N LEU A 25 25.77 -17.83 -25.85
CA LEU A 25 25.78 -16.54 -26.52
C LEU A 25 26.60 -15.54 -25.67
N PRO A 26 27.56 -14.81 -26.24
CA PRO A 26 28.31 -13.78 -25.52
C PRO A 26 27.47 -12.50 -25.42
N GLY A 27 27.26 -12.00 -24.19
CA GLY A 27 26.58 -10.72 -23.96
C GLY A 27 25.93 -10.51 -22.58
N VAL A 28 25.93 -11.51 -21.70
CA VAL A 28 25.42 -11.35 -20.33
C VAL A 28 26.48 -10.63 -19.49
N LEU A 29 26.23 -9.36 -19.16
CA LEU A 29 26.97 -8.64 -18.11
C LEU A 29 26.79 -9.42 -16.80
N ARG A 30 27.88 -10.04 -16.33
CA ARG A 30 27.92 -10.66 -15.01
C ARG A 30 28.12 -9.56 -13.97
N SER A 31 27.07 -9.25 -13.24
CA SER A 31 27.17 -8.49 -11.99
C SER A 31 27.97 -9.30 -10.98
N SER A 32 28.94 -8.67 -10.33
CA SER A 32 29.71 -9.24 -9.23
C SER A 32 28.80 -9.40 -8.02
N ALA A 33 28.16 -10.56 -7.89
CA ALA A 33 27.41 -10.94 -6.69
C ALA A 33 28.40 -11.34 -5.59
N ALA A 34 28.46 -10.53 -4.53
CA ALA A 34 29.03 -10.93 -3.25
C ALA A 34 27.88 -10.99 -2.21
N ASN A 35 27.53 -12.22 -1.84
CA ASN A 35 26.78 -12.68 -0.67
C ASN A 35 26.06 -11.62 0.21
N ALA A 36 24.76 -11.45 -0.06
CA ALA A 36 23.71 -11.33 0.94
C ALA A 36 22.56 -12.24 0.45
N ALA A 37 21.77 -12.84 1.34
CA ALA A 37 20.55 -13.52 0.93
C ALA A 37 19.54 -12.44 0.48
N GLY A 38 19.74 -11.90 -0.73
CA GLY A 38 19.26 -10.58 -1.11
C GLY A 38 17.76 -10.41 -0.93
N SER A 39 17.37 -9.33 -0.24
CA SER A 39 15.98 -8.90 -0.11
C SER A 39 15.44 -8.24 -1.39
N SER A 40 16.30 -7.97 -2.38
CA SER A 40 15.86 -7.52 -3.70
C SER A 40 15.39 -8.71 -4.56
N THR A 41 14.36 -8.49 -5.38
CA THR A 41 13.81 -9.56 -6.23
C THR A 41 14.76 -9.99 -7.35
N VAL A 42 15.90 -9.31 -7.56
CA VAL A 42 16.90 -9.70 -8.56
C VAL A 42 17.53 -11.05 -8.24
N GLN A 43 17.80 -11.32 -6.95
CA GLN A 43 18.44 -12.58 -6.53
C GLN A 43 17.41 -13.66 -6.21
N ARG A 44 16.30 -13.28 -5.56
CA ARG A 44 15.29 -14.19 -5.03
C ARG A 44 13.98 -13.44 -4.84
N THR A 45 12.86 -14.08 -5.15
CA THR A 45 11.52 -13.54 -4.86
C THR A 45 10.63 -14.63 -4.24
N PHE A 46 9.39 -14.30 -3.91
CA PHE A 46 8.41 -15.24 -3.37
C PHE A 46 7.26 -15.53 -4.33
N THR A 47 6.71 -16.73 -4.23
CA THR A 47 5.45 -17.12 -4.88
C THR A 47 4.70 -18.10 -4.00
N THR A 48 3.49 -18.50 -4.41
CA THR A 48 2.70 -19.51 -3.72
C THR A 48 3.07 -20.92 -4.20
N GLY A 49 3.17 -21.85 -3.25
CA GLY A 49 3.46 -23.25 -3.49
C GLY A 49 2.22 -24.07 -3.88
N THR A 50 2.35 -25.38 -3.79
CA THR A 50 1.24 -26.31 -4.02
C THR A 50 0.14 -26.11 -2.96
N PRO A 51 -1.13 -26.00 -3.36
CA PRO A 51 -2.22 -25.81 -2.41
C PRO A 51 -2.43 -27.06 -1.55
N GLY A 52 -2.68 -26.85 -0.26
CA GLY A 52 -3.14 -27.85 0.69
C GLY A 52 -4.67 -28.02 0.66
N ALA A 53 -5.20 -28.67 1.70
CA ALA A 53 -6.65 -28.79 1.89
C ALA A 53 -7.29 -27.40 2.06
N GLY A 54 -8.44 -27.17 1.41
CA GLY A 54 -9.10 -25.85 1.41
C GLY A 54 -8.47 -24.82 0.46
N GLY A 55 -7.39 -25.17 -0.26
CA GLY A 55 -6.76 -24.27 -1.23
C GLY A 55 -5.66 -23.37 -0.67
N TYR A 56 -5.43 -23.39 0.65
CA TYR A 56 -4.35 -22.66 1.31
C TYR A 56 -2.96 -23.07 0.78
N ARG A 57 -2.10 -22.10 0.47
CA ARG A 57 -0.80 -22.30 -0.18
C ARG A 57 0.32 -21.76 0.70
N PRO A 58 1.36 -22.55 0.98
CA PRO A 58 2.56 -22.01 1.61
C PRO A 58 3.25 -21.04 0.64
N VAL A 59 3.81 -19.96 1.15
CA VAL A 59 4.73 -19.09 0.42
C VAL A 59 6.11 -19.73 0.37
N ILE A 60 6.67 -19.84 -0.84
CA ILE A 60 7.97 -20.43 -1.11
C ILE A 60 8.91 -19.42 -1.77
N SER A 61 10.22 -19.61 -1.58
CA SER A 61 11.22 -18.84 -2.31
C SER A 61 11.44 -19.42 -3.71
N VAL A 62 11.60 -18.54 -4.68
CA VAL A 62 11.95 -18.87 -6.07
C VAL A 62 13.12 -18.01 -6.54
N ALA A 63 13.68 -18.37 -7.69
CA ALA A 63 14.75 -17.58 -8.31
C ALA A 63 14.27 -16.15 -8.59
N GLY A 64 15.20 -15.20 -8.51
CA GLY A 64 14.91 -13.80 -8.78
C GLY A 64 14.60 -13.50 -10.26
N GLU A 65 14.29 -12.24 -10.49
CA GLU A 65 13.81 -11.68 -11.75
C GLU A 65 14.86 -10.74 -12.35
N ALA A 66 15.26 -11.00 -13.60
CA ALA A 66 16.17 -10.10 -14.33
C ALA A 66 15.44 -8.84 -14.82
N HIS A 67 16.18 -7.74 -15.01
CA HIS A 67 15.62 -6.53 -15.59
C HIS A 67 15.23 -6.71 -17.06
N GLY A 68 13.99 -6.39 -17.40
CA GLY A 68 13.54 -6.18 -18.79
C GLY A 68 13.74 -4.75 -19.24
N VAL A 69 13.77 -4.47 -20.55
CA VAL A 69 13.84 -3.09 -21.09
C VAL A 69 12.49 -2.71 -21.69
N ARG A 70 11.99 -1.50 -21.37
CA ARG A 70 10.75 -0.95 -21.92
C ARG A 70 11.02 0.34 -22.69
N ALA A 71 10.58 0.35 -23.95
CA ALA A 71 10.64 1.50 -24.86
C ALA A 71 9.26 2.13 -25.13
N GLY A 72 8.32 2.00 -24.19
CA GLY A 72 6.91 2.38 -24.36
C GLY A 72 6.65 3.86 -24.66
N LEU A 73 7.64 4.74 -24.47
CA LEU A 73 7.58 6.16 -24.82
C LEU A 73 8.16 6.48 -26.22
N GLY A 74 8.53 5.46 -27.00
CA GLY A 74 9.15 5.64 -28.32
C GLY A 74 10.60 6.13 -28.26
N VAL A 75 11.24 6.08 -27.09
CA VAL A 75 12.66 6.40 -26.91
C VAL A 75 13.47 5.11 -27.05
N PRO A 76 14.32 4.97 -28.09
CA PRO A 76 15.09 3.74 -28.30
C PRO A 76 16.31 3.66 -27.38
N ALA A 77 16.74 2.44 -27.08
CA ALA A 77 18.02 2.19 -26.43
C ALA A 77 19.18 2.36 -27.43
N GLY A 78 20.12 3.26 -27.15
CA GLY A 78 21.39 3.33 -27.86
C GLY A 78 22.24 2.05 -27.69
N ALA A 79 23.05 1.73 -28.70
CA ALA A 79 24.07 0.68 -28.59
C ALA A 79 25.30 1.21 -27.83
N GLY A 80 25.82 0.47 -26.85
CA GLY A 80 27.06 0.84 -26.13
C GLY A 80 26.90 1.91 -25.04
N ARG A 81 25.69 2.12 -24.52
CA ARG A 81 25.38 3.10 -23.46
C ARG A 81 26.31 2.94 -22.25
N ALA A 82 26.96 4.03 -21.87
CA ALA A 82 27.71 4.13 -20.63
C ALA A 82 26.76 4.71 -19.57
N ARG A 83 26.17 3.83 -18.76
CA ARG A 83 25.20 4.22 -17.73
C ARG A 83 25.93 4.85 -16.55
N GLU A 84 25.80 6.16 -16.39
CA GLU A 84 26.24 6.85 -15.20
C GLU A 84 25.06 7.03 -14.25
N GLY A 85 25.09 6.34 -13.10
CA GLY A 85 24.08 6.53 -12.07
C GLY A 85 24.02 7.99 -11.63
N MET A 86 22.83 8.56 -11.53
CA MET A 86 22.60 9.93 -11.07
C MET A 86 22.00 9.95 -9.66
N ILE A 87 20.98 9.13 -9.41
CA ILE A 87 20.32 9.00 -8.10
C ILE A 87 19.72 7.60 -7.93
N ALA A 88 19.64 7.11 -6.69
CA ALA A 88 18.88 5.93 -6.30
C ALA A 88 18.06 6.25 -5.04
N PHE A 89 16.82 5.79 -4.96
CA PHE A 89 15.95 5.98 -3.80
C PHE A 89 14.90 4.87 -3.70
N VAL A 90 14.20 4.79 -2.57
CA VAL A 90 13.16 3.78 -2.32
C VAL A 90 11.78 4.42 -2.28
N GLN A 91 10.81 3.78 -2.92
CA GLN A 91 9.39 4.02 -2.72
C GLN A 91 8.81 2.93 -1.82
N LEU A 92 8.15 3.35 -0.75
CA LEU A 92 7.20 2.54 0.01
C LEU A 92 5.79 3.06 -0.28
N SER A 93 4.78 2.21 -0.29
CA SER A 93 3.40 2.65 -0.52
C SER A 93 2.43 1.82 0.29
N ASP A 94 1.34 2.45 0.72
CA ASP A 94 0.17 1.80 1.30
C ASP A 94 0.64 0.85 2.43
N ILE A 95 1.38 1.43 3.38
CA ILE A 95 1.93 0.67 4.51
C ILE A 95 0.79 0.16 5.39
N HIS A 96 -0.29 0.95 5.51
CA HIS A 96 -1.46 0.67 6.34
C HIS A 96 -1.07 0.17 7.72
N ILE A 97 -0.44 1.02 8.54
CA ILE A 97 -0.34 0.71 9.95
C ILE A 97 -1.75 0.79 10.56
N VAL A 98 -2.28 -0.36 10.97
CA VAL A 98 -3.70 -0.55 11.33
C VAL A 98 -3.86 -0.78 12.82
N ASP A 99 -4.77 -0.06 13.47
CA ASP A 99 -5.31 -0.44 14.78
C ASP A 99 -6.40 -1.50 14.60
N ALA A 100 -6.01 -2.77 14.49
CA ALA A 100 -6.91 -3.91 14.29
C ALA A 100 -7.91 -4.13 15.46
N GLN A 101 -7.79 -3.37 16.55
CA GLN A 101 -8.67 -3.43 17.71
C GLN A 101 -9.58 -2.20 17.83
N SER A 102 -9.41 -1.22 16.92
CA SER A 102 -10.20 0.01 16.92
C SER A 102 -11.70 -0.27 16.71
N PRO A 103 -12.60 0.43 17.43
CA PRO A 103 -14.03 0.41 17.15
C PRO A 103 -14.40 0.89 15.74
N LEU A 104 -13.52 1.65 15.08
CA LEU A 104 -13.70 2.13 13.71
C LEU A 104 -13.18 1.17 12.64
N ARG A 105 -12.63 0.02 13.04
CA ARG A 105 -12.54 -1.08 12.08
C ARG A 105 -13.99 -1.51 11.80
N LEU A 106 -14.36 -1.44 10.53
CA LEU A 106 -15.68 -1.84 10.04
C LEU A 106 -15.62 -3.27 9.52
N GLU A 107 -14.90 -4.18 10.19
CA GLU A 107 -14.57 -5.52 9.65
C GLU A 107 -15.81 -6.30 9.23
N TRP A 108 -16.93 -6.05 9.90
CA TRP A 108 -18.17 -6.73 9.62
C TRP A 108 -18.74 -6.38 8.24
N THR A 109 -18.39 -5.24 7.64
CA THR A 109 -18.83 -4.86 6.29
C THR A 109 -18.12 -5.65 5.21
N ASP A 110 -16.96 -6.24 5.50
CA ASP A 110 -16.17 -7.02 4.56
C ASP A 110 -16.95 -8.20 3.97
N ARG A 111 -17.83 -8.80 4.77
CA ARG A 111 -18.72 -9.89 4.34
C ARG A 111 -19.79 -9.47 3.32
N LEU A 112 -19.97 -8.17 3.08
CA LEU A 112 -20.85 -7.67 2.02
C LEU A 112 -20.24 -7.90 0.62
N ASP A 113 -18.93 -8.11 0.57
CA ASP A 113 -18.19 -8.51 -0.63
C ASP A 113 -17.86 -10.03 -0.64
N ASP A 114 -18.47 -10.81 0.26
CA ASP A 114 -18.46 -12.27 0.14
C ASP A 114 -19.09 -12.70 -1.20
N PRO A 115 -18.62 -13.81 -1.83
CA PRO A 115 -19.21 -14.32 -3.05
C PRO A 115 -20.74 -14.47 -2.97
N SER A 116 -21.45 -13.57 -3.66
CA SER A 116 -22.90 -13.37 -3.56
C SER A 116 -23.48 -13.11 -4.95
N PRO A 117 -24.78 -13.40 -5.20
CA PRO A 117 -25.45 -13.00 -6.43
C PRO A 117 -25.63 -11.48 -6.59
N LEU A 118 -25.36 -10.69 -5.54
CA LEU A 118 -25.38 -9.22 -5.62
C LEU A 118 -24.05 -8.70 -6.20
N PRO A 119 -24.05 -7.56 -6.92
CA PRO A 119 -22.80 -6.94 -7.34
C PRO A 119 -21.95 -6.61 -6.12
N ALA A 120 -20.70 -7.08 -6.09
CA ALA A 120 -19.71 -6.52 -5.19
C ALA A 120 -19.58 -5.03 -5.52
N THR A 121 -19.68 -4.16 -4.53
CA THR A 121 -19.60 -2.71 -4.79
C THR A 121 -18.19 -2.18 -4.71
N GLY A 122 -17.25 -2.97 -4.20
CA GLY A 122 -15.88 -2.52 -4.00
C GLY A 122 -15.71 -1.63 -2.77
N LEU A 123 -16.79 -1.05 -2.22
CA LEU A 123 -16.67 -0.03 -1.18
C LEU A 123 -16.20 -0.59 0.17
N PHE A 124 -16.62 -1.81 0.49
CA PHE A 124 -16.23 -2.48 1.73
C PHE A 124 -15.13 -3.51 1.51
N THR A 125 -14.58 -3.56 0.30
CA THR A 125 -13.61 -4.58 -0.06
C THR A 125 -12.35 -4.33 0.74
N SER A 126 -11.87 -5.36 1.42
CA SER A 126 -10.69 -5.27 2.29
C SER A 126 -10.92 -4.42 3.57
N SER A 127 -12.17 -4.35 4.04
CA SER A 127 -12.49 -3.81 5.37
C SER A 127 -11.94 -4.69 6.49
N TYR A 128 -11.56 -5.93 6.17
CA TYR A 128 -10.89 -6.86 7.06
C TYR A 128 -9.87 -7.68 6.28
N ARG A 129 -8.71 -7.92 6.90
CA ARG A 129 -7.70 -8.86 6.39
C ARG A 129 -7.17 -9.72 7.54
N PRO A 130 -6.90 -11.02 7.33
CA PRO A 130 -6.42 -11.91 8.39
C PRO A 130 -5.12 -11.49 9.06
N HIS A 131 -4.28 -10.70 8.38
CA HIS A 131 -2.94 -10.30 8.81
C HIS A 131 -2.80 -8.83 9.22
N GLU A 132 -3.87 -8.02 9.19
CA GLU A 132 -3.80 -6.56 9.47
C GLU A 132 -3.18 -6.20 10.85
N MET A 133 -3.32 -7.11 11.82
CA MET A 133 -2.69 -7.01 13.14
C MET A 133 -1.16 -7.08 13.13
N LEU A 134 -0.55 -7.44 11.99
CA LEU A 134 0.90 -7.64 11.82
C LEU A 134 1.56 -6.53 10.99
N THR A 135 0.84 -5.45 10.66
CA THR A 135 1.30 -4.36 9.79
C THR A 135 2.55 -3.65 10.30
N GLY A 136 2.67 -3.45 11.62
CA GLY A 136 3.89 -2.90 12.22
C GLY A 136 5.13 -3.78 12.02
N GLN A 137 4.97 -5.09 12.10
CA GLN A 137 6.04 -6.06 11.89
C GLN A 137 6.42 -6.16 10.40
N VAL A 138 5.45 -6.09 9.49
CA VAL A 138 5.70 -6.01 8.04
C VAL A 138 6.49 -4.76 7.70
N ALA A 139 6.09 -3.60 8.23
CA ALA A 139 6.79 -2.33 8.02
C ALA A 139 8.25 -2.38 8.53
N ASP A 140 8.49 -2.85 9.77
CA ASP A 140 9.86 -3.01 10.30
C ASP A 140 10.67 -4.02 9.47
N SER A 141 10.05 -5.11 9.04
CA SER A 141 10.71 -6.09 8.19
C SER A 141 11.09 -5.53 6.82
N MET A 142 10.33 -4.58 6.28
CA MET A 142 10.67 -3.89 5.03
C MET A 142 11.81 -2.91 5.25
N VAL A 143 11.78 -2.14 6.34
CA VAL A 143 12.87 -1.23 6.72
C VAL A 143 14.20 -2.00 6.81
N ARG A 144 14.20 -3.18 7.44
CA ARG A 144 15.38 -4.06 7.52
C ARG A 144 15.91 -4.48 6.15
N ALA A 145 15.01 -4.90 5.26
CA ALA A 145 15.39 -5.26 3.89
C ALA A 145 16.01 -4.08 3.13
N ILE A 146 15.43 -2.88 3.25
CA ILE A 146 15.94 -1.66 2.61
C ILE A 146 17.32 -1.29 3.15
N ASN A 147 17.49 -1.31 4.46
CA ASN A 147 18.76 -1.02 5.12
C ASN A 147 19.86 -2.03 4.75
N GLU A 148 19.51 -3.31 4.56
CA GLU A 148 20.45 -4.35 4.11
C GLU A 148 20.89 -4.13 2.66
N ILE A 149 19.97 -3.71 1.78
CA ILE A 149 20.29 -3.44 0.37
C ILE A 149 21.25 -2.26 0.24
N ALA A 150 20.97 -1.14 0.94
CA ALA A 150 21.76 0.10 1.05
C ALA A 150 22.08 0.87 -0.26
N ASP A 151 22.37 0.17 -1.35
CA ASP A 151 22.77 0.69 -2.65
C ASP A 151 21.82 0.20 -3.76
N GLY A 152 21.67 1.03 -4.79
CA GLY A 152 20.92 0.73 -6.00
C GLY A 152 21.47 -0.51 -6.72
N PRO A 153 20.66 -1.57 -6.94
CA PRO A 153 21.13 -2.83 -7.53
C PRO A 153 21.70 -2.72 -8.95
N VAL A 154 21.36 -1.67 -9.70
CA VAL A 154 21.81 -1.49 -11.08
C VAL A 154 22.97 -0.49 -11.19
N THR A 155 22.85 0.67 -10.54
CA THR A 155 23.81 1.78 -10.67
C THR A 155 24.88 1.77 -9.58
N GLY A 156 24.67 1.04 -8.49
CA GLY A 156 25.56 1.03 -7.32
C GLY A 156 25.60 2.35 -6.56
N LYS A 157 24.66 3.28 -6.82
CA LYS A 157 24.52 4.52 -6.05
C LYS A 157 23.92 4.21 -4.67
N PRO A 158 24.43 4.80 -3.58
CA PRO A 158 23.75 4.75 -2.30
C PRO A 158 22.31 5.25 -2.39
N LEU A 159 21.40 4.58 -1.69
CA LEU A 159 20.01 5.00 -1.58
C LEU A 159 19.95 6.36 -0.84
N ALA A 160 19.64 7.42 -1.59
CA ALA A 160 19.74 8.80 -1.10
C ALA A 160 18.60 9.17 -0.12
N LEU A 161 17.42 8.55 -0.31
CA LEU A 161 16.22 8.78 0.49
C LEU A 161 15.22 7.64 0.33
N ALA A 162 14.20 7.64 1.19
CA ALA A 162 12.97 6.89 1.00
C ALA A 162 11.77 7.85 0.87
N ILE A 163 10.73 7.46 0.15
CA ILE A 163 9.46 8.20 0.07
C ILE A 163 8.28 7.26 0.21
N GLN A 164 7.37 7.58 1.13
CA GLN A 164 6.15 6.83 1.40
C GLN A 164 4.98 7.47 0.65
N THR A 165 4.46 6.82 -0.39
CA THR A 165 3.42 7.35 -1.29
C THR A 165 2.00 7.27 -0.74
N GLY A 166 1.81 7.52 0.56
CA GLY A 166 0.50 7.62 1.23
C GLY A 166 -0.06 6.28 1.72
N ASP A 167 -1.20 6.40 2.41
CA ASP A 167 -1.89 5.33 3.13
C ASP A 167 -0.98 4.69 4.17
N ASN A 168 -0.53 5.57 5.06
CA ASN A 168 0.46 5.28 6.09
C ASN A 168 -0.24 4.79 7.37
N SER A 169 -1.39 5.40 7.68
CA SER A 169 -2.39 4.91 8.63
C SER A 169 -3.59 4.29 7.90
N ASP A 170 -4.58 3.79 8.65
CA ASP A 170 -5.80 3.21 8.07
C ASP A 170 -7.05 4.07 8.28
N ASN A 171 -7.17 4.71 9.44
CA ASN A 171 -8.32 5.53 9.82
C ASN A 171 -7.92 6.95 10.20
N SER A 172 -6.72 7.42 9.86
CA SER A 172 -6.18 8.69 10.32
C SER A 172 -6.14 8.80 11.85
N GLN A 173 -5.95 7.68 12.57
CA GLN A 173 -5.87 7.71 14.03
C GLN A 173 -4.50 8.18 14.52
N LEU A 174 -4.46 8.86 15.68
CA LEU A 174 -3.20 9.32 16.27
C LEU A 174 -2.21 8.17 16.53
N ASN A 175 -2.69 7.05 17.06
CA ASN A 175 -1.87 5.87 17.31
C ASN A 175 -1.28 5.31 16.01
N GLU A 176 -2.11 5.05 15.00
CA GLU A 176 -1.68 4.54 13.68
C GLU A 176 -0.60 5.43 13.04
N VAL A 177 -0.85 6.74 12.97
CA VAL A 177 0.12 7.71 12.41
C VAL A 177 1.43 7.70 13.20
N ARG A 178 1.38 7.66 14.53
CA ARG A 178 2.60 7.63 15.36
C ARG A 178 3.33 6.29 15.30
N TRP A 179 2.63 5.18 15.15
CA TRP A 179 3.23 3.88 14.96
C TRP A 179 3.99 3.83 13.63
N ASN A 180 3.40 4.33 12.53
CA ASN A 180 4.09 4.44 11.25
C ASN A 180 5.39 5.26 11.37
N ILE A 181 5.29 6.49 11.89
CA ILE A 181 6.47 7.35 12.08
C ILE A 181 7.50 6.67 13.00
N GLY A 182 7.05 6.03 14.08
CA GLY A 182 7.90 5.33 15.03
C GLY A 182 8.65 4.13 14.43
N VAL A 183 8.01 3.35 13.56
CA VAL A 183 8.67 2.24 12.85
C VAL A 183 9.75 2.77 11.90
N LEU A 184 9.44 3.82 11.13
CA LEU A 184 10.37 4.37 10.14
C LEU A 184 11.51 5.19 10.79
N ASN A 185 11.28 5.81 11.94
CA ASN A 185 12.32 6.48 12.72
C ASN A 185 13.15 5.52 13.57
N GLY A 186 12.62 4.32 13.86
CA GLY A 186 13.27 3.32 14.70
C GLY A 186 13.06 3.52 16.20
N GLY A 187 13.42 2.49 16.97
CA GLY A 187 13.25 2.45 18.43
C GLY A 187 12.11 1.54 18.88
N SER A 188 11.70 1.68 20.15
CA SER A 188 10.67 0.81 20.72
C SER A 188 9.27 1.17 20.21
N VAL A 189 8.62 0.23 19.51
CA VAL A 189 7.26 0.36 19.00
C VAL A 189 6.37 -0.71 19.60
N ARG A 190 5.12 -0.35 19.92
CA ARG A 190 4.06 -1.29 20.32
C ARG A 190 2.80 -0.96 19.54
N VAL A 191 2.45 -1.81 18.57
CA VAL A 191 1.18 -1.72 17.83
C VAL A 191 0.11 -2.44 18.65
N ASP A 192 -0.47 -1.70 19.59
CA ASP A 192 -1.51 -2.19 20.51
C ASP A 192 -2.33 -1.03 21.06
N SER A 193 -3.64 -1.19 21.18
CA SER A 193 -4.57 -0.16 21.63
C SER A 193 -5.59 -0.72 22.62
N GLY A 194 -6.29 0.16 23.33
CA GLY A 194 -7.32 -0.26 24.28
C GLY A 194 -6.69 -0.98 25.48
N ASN A 195 -7.11 -2.22 25.75
CA ASN A 195 -6.64 -2.95 26.92
C ASN A 195 -5.28 -3.65 26.68
N PRO A 196 -4.19 -3.25 27.35
CA PRO A 196 -2.87 -3.84 27.10
C PRO A 196 -2.75 -5.30 27.56
N ASN A 197 -3.71 -5.83 28.31
CA ASN A 197 -3.69 -7.19 28.86
C ASN A 197 -4.54 -8.20 28.07
N LYS A 198 -5.32 -7.78 27.07
CA LYS A 198 -6.16 -8.68 26.27
C LYS A 198 -6.39 -8.14 24.86
N TRP A 199 -6.64 -9.03 23.90
CA TRP A 199 -7.08 -8.64 22.57
C TRP A 199 -8.53 -8.14 22.58
N GLU A 200 -8.80 -7.07 21.83
CA GLU A 200 -10.13 -6.44 21.74
C GLU A 200 -10.70 -6.36 20.31
N GLY A 201 -9.96 -6.85 19.30
CA GLY A 201 -10.43 -6.99 17.92
C GLY A 201 -11.26 -8.26 17.67
N VAL A 202 -11.64 -8.50 16.41
CA VAL A 202 -12.55 -9.62 16.02
C VAL A 202 -11.90 -11.01 16.01
N ALA A 203 -10.58 -11.09 15.95
CA ALA A 203 -9.85 -12.36 15.80
C ALA A 203 -9.79 -13.26 17.06
N ASP A 204 -10.25 -12.81 18.24
CA ASP A 204 -10.17 -13.64 19.46
C ASP A 204 -11.22 -14.75 19.52
N SER A 205 -11.00 -15.73 20.38
CA SER A 205 -11.92 -16.87 20.55
C SER A 205 -12.91 -16.69 21.70
N SER A 206 -13.31 -15.45 22.02
CA SER A 206 -14.26 -15.17 23.11
C SER A 206 -15.66 -15.73 22.78
N PRO A 207 -16.23 -16.66 23.59
CA PRO A 207 -17.50 -17.32 23.23
C PRO A 207 -18.70 -16.38 23.01
N LEU A 208 -18.68 -15.20 23.63
CA LEU A 208 -19.75 -14.20 23.57
C LEU A 208 -19.72 -13.37 22.28
N THR A 209 -18.54 -13.22 21.66
CA THR A 209 -18.31 -12.35 20.50
C THR A 209 -17.73 -13.10 19.31
N TYR A 210 -17.61 -14.43 19.40
CA TYR A 210 -17.13 -15.30 18.34
C TYR A 210 -18.09 -15.29 17.15
N ASP A 211 -17.59 -14.91 15.98
CA ASP A 211 -18.31 -14.86 14.72
C ASP A 211 -17.51 -15.66 13.66
N THR A 212 -18.12 -16.72 13.14
CA THR A 212 -17.45 -17.63 12.20
C THR A 212 -17.02 -16.97 10.89
N ALA A 213 -17.46 -15.75 10.60
CA ALA A 213 -17.02 -15.00 9.42
C ALA A 213 -15.54 -14.58 9.49
N TYR A 214 -14.96 -14.43 10.69
CA TYR A 214 -13.56 -14.02 10.85
C TYR A 214 -12.62 -15.20 11.04
N TRP A 215 -11.33 -14.95 10.81
CA TRP A 215 -10.31 -15.94 11.10
C TRP A 215 -9.92 -15.86 12.58
N HIS A 216 -10.04 -16.98 13.30
CA HIS A 216 -9.66 -17.07 14.70
C HIS A 216 -8.36 -17.89 14.86
N PRO A 217 -7.19 -17.24 14.96
CA PRO A 217 -5.90 -17.94 14.99
C PRO A 217 -5.73 -18.86 16.20
N HIS A 218 -6.48 -18.68 17.30
CA HIS A 218 -6.42 -19.58 18.46
C HIS A 218 -7.36 -20.78 18.37
N GLY A 219 -8.20 -20.83 17.34
CA GLY A 219 -9.19 -21.87 17.14
C GLY A 219 -10.58 -21.52 17.67
N ALA A 220 -11.53 -22.45 17.51
CA ALA A 220 -12.90 -22.24 17.95
C ALA A 220 -13.01 -22.46 19.47
N PRO A 221 -13.74 -21.62 20.21
CA PRO A 221 -14.03 -21.89 21.61
C PRO A 221 -14.91 -23.15 21.75
N ALA A 222 -14.85 -23.77 22.92
CA ALA A 222 -15.60 -24.99 23.21
C ALA A 222 -17.11 -24.82 22.90
N GLY A 223 -17.67 -25.76 22.13
CA GLY A 223 -19.08 -25.76 21.76
C GLY A 223 -19.47 -24.80 20.61
N LYS A 224 -18.52 -24.08 20.00
CA LYS A 224 -18.74 -23.31 18.76
C LYS A 224 -18.20 -24.07 17.54
N PRO A 225 -18.81 -23.88 16.35
CA PRO A 225 -18.28 -24.43 15.11
C PRO A 225 -16.92 -23.82 14.74
N VAL A 226 -16.16 -24.55 13.92
CA VAL A 226 -14.95 -24.02 13.26
C VAL A 226 -15.33 -22.80 12.41
N ASP A 227 -14.50 -21.76 12.42
CA ASP A 227 -14.74 -20.59 11.57
C ASP A 227 -14.56 -20.90 10.09
N ARG A 228 -15.18 -20.05 9.27
CA ARG A 228 -15.22 -20.19 7.82
C ARG A 228 -13.83 -20.16 7.18
N PRO A 229 -12.91 -19.23 7.53
CA PRO A 229 -11.54 -19.24 7.01
C PRO A 229 -10.82 -20.57 7.18
N ARG A 230 -10.94 -21.21 8.35
CA ARG A 230 -10.33 -22.53 8.58
C ARG A 230 -11.10 -23.67 7.90
N ALA A 231 -12.43 -23.63 7.92
CA ALA A 231 -13.26 -24.72 7.39
C ALA A 231 -13.29 -24.78 5.86
N GLU A 232 -13.34 -23.63 5.19
CA GLU A 232 -13.53 -23.51 3.73
C GLU A 232 -12.23 -23.24 3.00
N TYR A 233 -11.33 -22.44 3.59
CA TYR A 233 -10.13 -21.93 2.91
C TYR A 233 -8.81 -22.46 3.47
N GLY A 234 -8.87 -23.34 4.48
CA GLY A 234 -7.70 -24.05 5.00
C GLY A 234 -6.75 -23.20 5.87
N PHE A 235 -7.22 -22.06 6.40
CA PHE A 235 -6.38 -21.22 7.27
C PHE A 235 -5.84 -22.00 8.49
N PRO A 236 -4.64 -21.64 8.98
CA PRO A 236 -4.01 -22.34 10.09
C PRO A 236 -4.59 -21.94 11.46
N VAL A 237 -4.36 -22.79 12.46
CA VAL A 237 -4.40 -22.40 13.88
C VAL A 237 -2.98 -22.01 14.28
N VAL A 238 -2.82 -20.79 14.79
CA VAL A 238 -1.56 -20.20 15.27
C VAL A 238 -1.73 -19.74 16.73
N PRO A 239 -1.57 -20.66 17.70
CA PRO A 239 -1.72 -20.33 19.12
C PRO A 239 -0.77 -19.20 19.56
N GLY A 240 -1.27 -18.28 20.39
CA GLY A 240 -0.49 -17.15 20.90
C GLY A 240 -0.25 -16.00 19.91
N LEU A 241 -0.78 -16.07 18.68
CA LEU A 241 -0.57 -15.02 17.67
C LEU A 241 -1.00 -13.62 18.13
N LEU A 242 -2.19 -13.49 18.72
CA LEU A 242 -2.71 -12.18 19.18
C LEU A 242 -1.86 -11.55 20.30
N ASP A 243 -1.19 -12.35 21.13
CA ASP A 243 -0.25 -11.83 22.13
C ASP A 243 1.10 -11.47 21.49
N ALA A 244 1.54 -12.27 20.52
CA ALA A 244 2.77 -11.99 19.77
C ALA A 244 2.65 -10.72 18.92
N ALA A 245 1.49 -10.46 18.30
CA ALA A 245 1.20 -9.29 17.48
C ALA A 245 1.28 -7.98 18.29
N ARG A 246 0.78 -8.00 19.54
CA ARG A 246 0.75 -6.85 20.46
C ARG A 246 2.05 -6.64 21.24
N ARG A 247 2.99 -7.58 21.16
CA ARG A 247 4.26 -7.51 21.90
C ARG A 247 5.10 -6.36 21.35
N PRO A 248 5.66 -5.49 22.21
CA PRO A 248 6.58 -4.45 21.76
C PRO A 248 7.81 -5.05 21.08
N PHE A 249 8.32 -4.36 20.06
CA PHE A 249 9.55 -4.71 19.37
C PHE A 249 10.41 -3.47 19.13
N ASN A 250 11.71 -3.67 18.89
CA ASN A 250 12.62 -2.60 18.54
C ASN A 250 12.70 -2.47 17.03
N ALA A 251 11.99 -1.48 16.49
CA ALA A 251 12.04 -1.13 15.07
C ALA A 251 13.44 -0.65 14.69
N GLU A 252 13.94 -1.06 13.52
CA GLU A 252 15.29 -0.68 13.09
C GLU A 252 15.39 0.80 12.72
N GLY A 253 14.34 1.34 12.08
CA GLY A 253 14.36 2.69 11.49
C GLY A 253 15.17 2.74 10.20
N LEU A 254 14.77 3.61 9.27
CA LEU A 254 15.48 3.79 8.00
C LEU A 254 16.83 4.49 8.23
N ASN A 255 17.89 3.98 7.60
CA ASN A 255 19.24 4.56 7.66
C ASN A 255 19.42 5.78 6.73
N MET A 256 18.35 6.22 6.09
CA MET A 256 18.31 7.36 5.16
C MET A 256 17.16 8.30 5.50
N PRO A 257 17.21 9.57 5.06
CA PRO A 257 16.09 10.48 5.22
C PRO A 257 14.84 9.93 4.51
N TRP A 258 13.66 10.08 5.12
CA TRP A 258 12.40 9.63 4.52
C TRP A 258 11.35 10.72 4.47
N TYR A 259 10.55 10.68 3.40
CA TYR A 259 9.57 11.70 3.02
C TYR A 259 8.17 11.11 2.97
N SER A 260 7.16 11.87 3.41
CA SER A 260 5.76 11.43 3.40
C SER A 260 4.98 12.10 2.27
N VAL A 261 4.19 11.31 1.56
CA VAL A 261 3.03 11.75 0.79
C VAL A 261 1.78 11.48 1.63
N PHE A 262 0.73 12.29 1.42
CA PHE A 262 -0.54 12.17 2.13
C PHE A 262 -1.52 11.30 1.31
N GLY A 263 -1.96 10.17 1.86
CA GLY A 263 -2.96 9.28 1.25
C GLY A 263 -4.35 9.44 1.84
N ASN A 264 -5.36 8.86 1.18
CA ASN A 264 -6.75 9.02 1.61
C ASN A 264 -6.99 8.39 2.98
N HIS A 265 -6.35 7.28 3.34
CA HIS A 265 -6.42 6.69 4.70
C HIS A 265 -5.67 7.52 5.76
N ASP A 266 -4.82 8.47 5.36
CA ASP A 266 -4.19 9.42 6.27
C ASP A 266 -5.11 10.61 6.61
N GLY A 267 -6.15 10.85 5.81
CA GLY A 267 -7.07 11.99 5.97
C GLY A 267 -8.54 11.63 6.19
N LEU A 268 -8.93 10.40 5.87
CA LEU A 268 -10.30 9.89 5.89
C LEU A 268 -10.36 8.59 6.71
N VAL A 269 -11.52 8.32 7.32
CA VAL A 269 -11.77 7.03 7.98
C VAL A 269 -11.99 5.97 6.91
N GLN A 270 -11.30 4.84 7.01
CA GLN A 270 -11.28 3.77 6.00
C GLN A 270 -11.00 4.29 4.58
N GLY A 271 -10.23 5.38 4.45
CA GLY A 271 -9.95 6.00 3.15
C GLY A 271 -11.15 6.63 2.43
N ASN A 272 -12.33 6.70 3.07
CA ASN A 272 -13.58 7.07 2.41
C ASN A 272 -14.33 8.21 3.10
N PHE A 273 -14.34 8.22 4.43
CA PHE A 273 -15.27 9.06 5.18
C PHE A 273 -14.58 10.31 5.77
N PRO A 274 -15.09 11.52 5.52
CA PRO A 274 -14.47 12.75 6.01
C PRO A 274 -14.54 12.84 7.54
N THR A 275 -13.38 13.06 8.17
CA THR A 275 -13.23 13.21 9.62
C THR A 275 -13.80 14.54 10.14
N SER A 276 -13.98 15.54 9.26
CA SER A 276 -14.40 16.90 9.60
C SER A 276 -15.91 17.07 9.80
N THR A 277 -16.72 16.29 9.10
CA THR A 277 -18.19 16.43 9.07
C THR A 277 -18.92 15.28 9.77
N LEU A 278 -18.28 14.13 9.90
CA LEU A 278 -18.85 12.95 10.56
C LEU A 278 -18.32 12.82 11.99
N GLN A 279 -19.21 12.54 12.95
CA GLN A 279 -18.88 12.41 14.38
C GLN A 279 -18.24 11.04 14.72
N LEU A 280 -17.39 10.51 13.84
CA LEU A 280 -16.77 9.18 13.96
C LEU A 280 -15.76 9.08 15.11
N ASN A 281 -15.27 10.23 15.59
CA ASN A 281 -14.42 10.31 16.78
C ASN A 281 -15.10 9.71 18.03
N LEU A 282 -16.44 9.81 18.15
CA LEU A 282 -17.18 9.24 19.28
C LEU A 282 -17.06 7.71 19.32
N LEU A 283 -16.97 7.06 18.15
CA LEU A 283 -16.81 5.62 18.05
C LEU A 283 -15.36 5.22 18.28
N ALA A 284 -14.42 5.87 17.59
CA ALA A 284 -12.99 5.61 17.75
C ALA A 284 -12.57 5.60 19.22
N LEU A 285 -13.08 6.56 19.99
CA LEU A 285 -12.77 6.74 21.41
C LEU A 285 -13.67 5.92 22.34
N GLY A 286 -14.75 5.34 21.82
CA GLY A 286 -15.83 4.74 22.59
C GLY A 286 -15.51 3.35 23.14
N THR A 287 -16.47 2.82 23.90
CA THR A 287 -16.41 1.49 24.53
C THR A 287 -17.05 0.39 23.68
N LEU A 288 -17.65 0.72 22.54
CA LEU A 288 -18.48 -0.20 21.76
C LEU A 288 -17.88 -0.40 20.37
N LYS A 289 -17.54 -1.66 20.05
CA LYS A 289 -17.10 -2.09 18.73
C LYS A 289 -18.18 -2.96 18.11
N ILE A 290 -18.61 -2.61 16.90
CA ILE A 290 -19.56 -3.43 16.12
C ILE A 290 -18.77 -4.57 15.49
N VAL A 291 -19.17 -5.82 15.74
CA VAL A 291 -18.44 -7.01 15.25
C VAL A 291 -19.28 -7.88 14.32
N SER A 292 -20.58 -7.63 14.19
CA SER A 292 -21.43 -8.32 13.22
C SER A 292 -22.45 -7.35 12.61
N PRO A 293 -22.95 -7.63 11.39
CA PRO A 293 -23.95 -6.80 10.74
C PRO A 293 -25.23 -6.69 11.60
N PRO A 294 -25.99 -5.59 11.47
CA PRO A 294 -27.30 -5.49 12.09
C PRO A 294 -28.23 -6.61 11.64
N LEU A 295 -29.03 -7.15 12.57
CA LEU A 295 -30.07 -8.12 12.24
C LEU A 295 -31.06 -7.50 11.23
N GLY A 296 -31.27 -8.20 10.11
CA GLY A 296 -32.18 -7.75 9.05
C GLY A 296 -31.60 -6.73 8.08
N LEU A 297 -30.28 -6.44 8.16
CA LEU A 297 -29.59 -5.63 7.16
C LEU A 297 -29.78 -6.25 5.76
N ASN A 298 -30.37 -5.49 4.84
CA ASN A 298 -30.48 -5.85 3.43
C ASN A 298 -29.28 -5.25 2.67
N PRO A 299 -28.35 -6.05 2.13
CA PRO A 299 -27.17 -5.53 1.43
C PRO A 299 -27.52 -4.63 0.24
N ALA A 300 -28.60 -4.90 -0.49
CA ALA A 300 -29.01 -4.07 -1.62
C ALA A 300 -29.48 -2.68 -1.17
N GLN A 301 -30.25 -2.62 -0.09
CA GLN A 301 -30.71 -1.35 0.48
C GLN A 301 -29.56 -0.57 1.12
N LEU A 302 -28.62 -1.28 1.76
CA LEU A 302 -27.37 -0.69 2.25
C LEU A 302 -26.59 -0.02 1.10
N PHE A 303 -26.51 -0.65 -0.06
CA PHE A 303 -25.86 -0.07 -1.24
C PHE A 303 -26.60 1.14 -1.81
N ASP A 304 -27.94 1.10 -1.89
CA ASP A 304 -28.73 2.25 -2.34
C ASP A 304 -28.57 3.44 -1.37
N ASP A 305 -28.64 3.19 -0.06
CA ASP A 305 -28.46 4.21 0.99
C ASP A 305 -27.04 4.81 0.94
N LEU A 306 -26.03 3.98 0.67
CA LEU A 306 -24.63 4.39 0.53
C LEU A 306 -24.37 5.25 -0.70
N MET A 307 -25.07 4.98 -1.81
CA MET A 307 -24.97 5.76 -3.05
C MET A 307 -25.74 7.09 -2.96
N THR A 308 -26.76 7.16 -2.12
CA THR A 308 -27.65 8.33 -2.03
C THR A 308 -27.31 9.26 -0.86
N ASP A 309 -26.96 8.71 0.29
CA ASP A 309 -26.54 9.46 1.49
C ASP A 309 -25.61 8.61 2.39
N PRO A 310 -24.33 8.44 2.00
CA PRO A 310 -23.36 7.62 2.73
C PRO A 310 -23.13 8.12 4.17
N ALA A 311 -23.33 9.42 4.42
CA ALA A 311 -23.22 10.03 5.73
C ALA A 311 -24.40 9.66 6.65
N ALA A 312 -25.63 9.71 6.14
CA ALA A 312 -26.81 9.29 6.88
C ALA A 312 -26.83 7.78 7.12
N LEU A 313 -26.38 6.98 6.16
CA LEU A 313 -26.26 5.53 6.33
C LEU A 313 -25.34 5.19 7.49
N LEU A 314 -24.12 5.75 7.51
CA LEU A 314 -23.17 5.51 8.59
C LEU A 314 -23.79 5.97 9.92
N THR A 315 -24.43 7.14 9.96
CA THR A 315 -25.14 7.63 11.15
C THR A 315 -26.24 6.66 11.62
N ASN A 316 -27.03 6.08 10.72
CA ASN A 316 -28.12 5.15 11.03
C ASN A 316 -27.60 3.77 11.49
N LEU A 317 -26.56 3.28 10.83
CA LEU A 317 -25.87 2.04 11.16
C LEU A 317 -25.26 2.08 12.56
N LEU A 318 -24.73 3.25 12.93
CA LEU A 318 -24.14 3.53 14.24
C LEU A 318 -25.20 3.84 15.30
N GLY A 319 -26.33 4.44 14.91
CA GLY A 319 -27.51 4.64 15.77
C GLY A 319 -28.29 3.35 16.04
N GLY A 320 -28.11 2.33 15.21
CA GLY A 320 -28.77 1.01 15.28
C GLY A 320 -28.13 0.00 16.24
N ALA A 321 -27.23 0.43 17.14
CA ALA A 321 -26.46 -0.42 18.06
C ALA A 321 -27.29 -1.34 19.00
N LEU A 322 -28.63 -1.25 18.94
CA LEU A 322 -29.56 -2.14 19.66
C LEU A 322 -29.88 -3.45 18.91
N ASN A 323 -29.47 -3.59 17.63
CA ASN A 323 -29.74 -4.77 16.78
C ASN A 323 -28.47 -5.45 16.20
N THR A 324 -27.28 -5.13 16.71
CA THR A 324 -25.99 -5.69 16.27
C THR A 324 -25.31 -6.48 17.39
N VAL A 325 -24.43 -7.42 17.05
CA VAL A 325 -23.49 -7.94 18.04
C VAL A 325 -22.42 -6.88 18.27
N VAL A 326 -22.41 -6.31 19.48
CA VAL A 326 -21.43 -5.35 19.92
C VAL A 326 -20.51 -5.98 20.96
N ARG A 327 -19.22 -5.65 20.87
CA ARG A 327 -18.21 -5.98 21.87
C ARG A 327 -17.93 -4.75 22.72
N THR A 328 -17.82 -4.94 24.03
CA THR A 328 -17.24 -3.94 24.91
C THR A 328 -15.71 -3.95 24.81
N VAL A 329 -15.14 -2.81 24.48
CA VAL A 329 -13.69 -2.59 24.41
C VAL A 329 -13.27 -1.46 25.35
N GLN A 330 -11.99 -1.41 25.72
CA GLN A 330 -11.45 -0.35 26.54
C GLN A 330 -11.32 0.94 25.70
N PRO A 331 -11.79 2.10 26.21
CA PRO A 331 -11.53 3.39 25.59
C PRO A 331 -10.04 3.69 25.51
N ASP A 332 -9.63 4.29 24.40
CA ASP A 332 -8.24 4.70 24.18
C ASP A 332 -8.21 6.08 23.50
N LEU A 333 -7.65 7.07 24.19
CA LEU A 333 -7.56 8.44 23.68
C LEU A 333 -6.59 8.57 22.49
N ASN A 334 -5.70 7.60 22.29
CA ASN A 334 -4.82 7.57 21.13
C ASN A 334 -5.53 7.14 19.84
N ARG A 335 -6.79 6.66 19.91
CA ARG A 335 -7.61 6.37 18.72
C ARG A 335 -8.25 7.61 18.10
N ARG A 336 -8.04 8.81 18.67
CA ARG A 336 -8.63 10.04 18.12
C ARG A 336 -8.21 10.25 16.67
N LEU A 337 -9.18 10.57 15.83
CA LEU A 337 -9.00 10.92 14.43
C LEU A 337 -8.25 12.24 14.31
N LEU A 338 -7.36 12.32 13.33
CA LEU A 338 -6.57 13.51 13.03
C LEU A 338 -7.13 14.25 11.82
N THR A 339 -7.01 15.58 11.85
CA THR A 339 -7.11 16.37 10.62
C THR A 339 -5.79 16.32 9.86
N ARG A 340 -5.79 16.63 8.55
CA ARG A 340 -4.56 16.79 7.75
C ARG A 340 -3.49 17.63 8.46
N LYS A 341 -3.87 18.77 9.02
CA LYS A 341 -2.97 19.65 9.78
C LYS A 341 -2.35 18.93 10.99
N GLN A 342 -3.12 18.11 11.70
CA GLN A 342 -2.63 17.35 12.86
C GLN A 342 -1.75 16.17 12.47
N VAL A 343 -1.98 15.54 11.31
CA VAL A 343 -1.07 14.52 10.75
C VAL A 343 0.28 15.16 10.40
N VAL A 344 0.26 16.30 9.69
CA VAL A 344 1.47 17.08 9.42
C VAL A 344 2.18 17.44 10.74
N GLU A 345 1.44 17.91 11.74
CA GLU A 345 2.00 18.20 13.08
C GLU A 345 2.70 17.00 13.72
N GLN A 346 2.19 15.77 13.56
CA GLN A 346 2.83 14.59 14.15
C GLN A 346 4.22 14.33 13.56
N HIS A 347 4.43 14.61 12.28
CA HIS A 347 5.74 14.46 11.63
C HIS A 347 6.78 15.45 12.18
N PHE A 348 6.36 16.61 12.69
CA PHE A 348 7.24 17.51 13.43
C PHE A 348 7.43 17.07 14.88
N ALA A 349 6.34 16.66 15.54
CA ALA A 349 6.35 16.32 16.96
C ALA A 349 7.19 15.07 17.28
N MET A 350 7.20 14.10 16.37
CA MET A 350 7.95 12.85 16.50
C MET A 350 9.42 12.96 16.08
N GLY A 351 9.82 14.10 15.50
CA GLY A 351 11.18 14.31 14.97
C GLY A 351 11.50 13.37 13.80
N GLY A 352 12.79 13.20 13.51
CA GLY A 352 13.30 12.40 12.39
C GLY A 352 14.02 13.25 11.34
N ALA A 353 14.46 12.59 10.26
CA ALA A 353 15.21 13.21 9.18
C ALA A 353 14.51 13.00 7.82
N PRO A 354 14.29 14.08 7.03
CA PRO A 354 14.42 15.48 7.44
C PRO A 354 13.37 15.84 8.50
N PHE A 355 13.60 16.91 9.28
CA PHE A 355 12.64 17.35 10.29
C PHE A 355 11.31 17.74 9.64
N GLY A 356 10.23 17.02 9.96
CA GLY A 356 8.92 17.14 9.29
C GLY A 356 8.71 16.19 8.11
N HIS A 357 9.69 15.35 7.76
CA HIS A 357 9.62 14.31 6.72
C HIS A 357 9.10 14.82 5.38
N GLY A 358 9.59 15.98 4.97
CA GLY A 358 9.21 16.67 3.74
C GLY A 358 8.20 17.79 3.93
N PHE A 359 7.29 17.67 4.91
CA PHE A 359 6.39 18.78 5.23
C PHE A 359 7.17 19.99 5.75
N THR A 360 6.77 21.17 5.28
CA THR A 360 7.43 22.43 5.63
C THR A 360 6.72 23.15 6.78
N ALA A 361 7.37 24.17 7.36
CA ALA A 361 6.72 25.06 8.33
C ALA A 361 5.47 25.74 7.74
N ALA A 362 5.48 26.04 6.43
CA ALA A 362 4.32 26.60 5.73
C ALA A 362 3.18 25.58 5.66
N ASN A 363 3.48 24.30 5.36
CA ASN A 363 2.49 23.22 5.41
C ASN A 363 1.87 23.08 6.79
N ARG A 364 2.71 23.07 7.85
CA ARG A 364 2.26 23.01 9.25
C ARG A 364 1.34 24.18 9.62
N GLN A 365 1.67 25.39 9.19
CA GLN A 365 0.87 26.59 9.46
C GLN A 365 -0.47 26.54 8.72
N ALA A 366 -0.43 26.31 7.40
CA ALA A 366 -1.58 26.34 6.50
C ALA A 366 -2.48 25.09 6.60
N GLY A 367 -1.95 23.98 7.11
CA GLY A 367 -2.64 22.69 7.13
C GLY A 367 -2.71 22.02 5.74
N THR A 368 -1.71 22.25 4.88
CA THR A 368 -1.58 21.61 3.56
C THR A 368 -0.54 20.49 3.60
N ALA A 369 -0.55 19.57 2.64
CA ALA A 369 0.37 18.42 2.60
C ALA A 369 1.11 18.23 1.27
N TYR A 370 1.09 19.22 0.38
CA TYR A 370 1.88 19.24 -0.86
C TYR A 370 3.14 20.11 -0.70
N TYR A 371 4.26 19.70 -1.29
CA TYR A 371 5.54 20.38 -1.18
C TYR A 371 6.49 19.94 -2.31
N HIS A 372 7.68 20.54 -2.37
CA HIS A 372 8.76 20.06 -3.23
C HIS A 372 10.11 20.21 -2.55
N PHE A 373 11.10 19.48 -3.03
CA PHE A 373 12.50 19.63 -2.63
C PHE A 373 13.43 19.23 -3.77
N ASP A 374 14.67 19.70 -3.72
CA ASP A 374 15.68 19.42 -4.73
C ASP A 374 16.77 18.50 -4.14
N ASN A 375 17.29 17.59 -4.97
CA ASN A 375 18.50 16.80 -4.69
C ASN A 375 19.36 16.75 -5.94
N GLY A 376 20.42 17.57 -5.97
CA GLY A 376 21.25 17.75 -7.15
C GLY A 376 20.46 18.29 -8.35
N ALA A 377 20.51 17.56 -9.46
CA ALA A 377 19.76 17.88 -10.68
C ALA A 377 18.26 17.54 -10.60
N PHE A 378 17.83 16.81 -9.57
CA PHE A 378 16.45 16.34 -9.45
C PHE A 378 15.60 17.29 -8.61
N ARG A 379 14.36 17.48 -9.05
CA ARG A 379 13.28 18.09 -8.26
C ARG A 379 12.20 17.05 -7.99
N PHE A 380 11.92 16.85 -6.72
CA PHE A 380 10.88 15.96 -6.20
C PHE A 380 9.66 16.82 -5.89
N VAL A 381 8.54 16.57 -6.57
CA VAL A 381 7.27 17.29 -6.39
C VAL A 381 6.27 16.36 -5.74
N VAL A 382 5.81 16.68 -4.53
CA VAL A 382 4.87 15.86 -3.76
C VAL A 382 3.50 16.53 -3.77
N MET A 383 2.51 15.81 -4.27
CA MET A 383 1.11 16.23 -4.34
C MET A 383 0.29 15.57 -3.23
N ASP A 384 -0.57 16.36 -2.59
CA ASP A 384 -1.70 15.87 -1.82
C ASP A 384 -2.88 15.66 -2.78
N THR A 385 -3.23 14.41 -3.08
CA THR A 385 -4.32 14.08 -4.00
C THR A 385 -5.62 13.72 -3.27
N VAL A 386 -5.67 13.85 -1.94
CA VAL A 386 -6.83 13.48 -1.14
C VAL A 386 -7.93 14.52 -1.29
N ASN A 387 -9.12 14.09 -1.70
CA ASN A 387 -10.29 14.94 -1.64
C ASN A 387 -10.79 15.00 -0.18
N PRO A 388 -10.75 16.16 0.49
CA PRO A 388 -11.23 16.28 1.87
C PRO A 388 -12.73 16.02 2.01
N ASN A 389 -13.47 15.95 0.90
CA ASN A 389 -14.88 15.66 0.86
C ASN A 389 -15.23 14.17 0.95
N GLY A 390 -14.24 13.28 1.02
CA GLY A 390 -14.44 11.83 1.11
C GLY A 390 -14.35 11.14 -0.24
N TYR A 391 -14.69 9.84 -0.23
CA TYR A 391 -14.54 8.85 -1.31
C TYR A 391 -13.08 8.45 -1.58
N ALA A 392 -12.89 7.20 -2.04
CA ALA A 392 -11.57 6.60 -2.22
C ALA A 392 -10.75 7.29 -3.32
N ASP A 393 -11.38 7.74 -4.41
CA ASP A 393 -10.66 8.40 -5.51
C ASP A 393 -10.13 9.80 -5.11
N GLY A 394 -9.04 10.21 -5.77
CA GLY A 394 -8.39 11.50 -5.55
C GLY A 394 -8.87 12.63 -6.45
N SER A 395 -8.42 13.84 -6.15
CA SER A 395 -8.44 15.02 -7.03
C SER A 395 -7.62 16.15 -6.42
N LEU A 396 -7.27 17.18 -7.19
CA LEU A 396 -6.64 18.41 -6.66
C LEU A 396 -7.68 19.51 -6.47
N ASP A 397 -7.42 20.45 -5.56
CA ASP A 397 -8.07 21.76 -5.64
C ASP A 397 -7.37 22.66 -6.66
N LYS A 398 -8.01 23.77 -7.01
CA LYS A 398 -7.47 24.73 -7.98
C LYS A 398 -6.21 25.42 -7.47
N THR A 399 -6.08 25.62 -6.16
CA THR A 399 -4.94 26.30 -5.57
C THR A 399 -3.66 25.47 -5.71
N GLN A 400 -3.72 24.19 -5.35
CA GLN A 400 -2.62 23.25 -5.52
C GLN A 400 -2.33 23.00 -7.00
N PHE A 401 -3.34 22.92 -7.86
CA PHE A 401 -3.11 22.75 -9.29
C PHE A 401 -2.37 23.96 -9.90
N ALA A 402 -2.78 25.19 -9.57
CA ALA A 402 -2.07 26.38 -10.00
C ALA A 402 -0.64 26.46 -9.43
N TRP A 403 -0.44 26.02 -8.18
CA TRP A 403 0.90 25.89 -7.60
C TRP A 403 1.77 24.88 -8.37
N LEU A 404 1.21 23.73 -8.75
CA LEU A 404 1.90 22.70 -9.52
C LEU A 404 2.35 23.24 -10.87
N GLU A 405 1.45 23.86 -11.63
CA GLU A 405 1.79 24.46 -12.93
C GLU A 405 2.91 25.50 -12.81
N ALA A 406 2.78 26.43 -11.87
CA ALA A 406 3.78 27.46 -11.65
C ALA A 406 5.14 26.90 -11.22
N LEU A 407 5.16 25.85 -10.39
CA LEU A 407 6.40 25.17 -9.99
C LEU A 407 7.05 24.48 -11.18
N LEU A 408 6.28 23.75 -11.99
CA LEU A 408 6.80 23.04 -13.16
C LEU A 408 7.38 24.01 -14.19
N ASP A 409 6.72 25.15 -14.44
CA ASP A 409 7.22 26.18 -15.36
C ASP A 409 8.57 26.78 -14.90
N GLN A 410 8.84 26.76 -13.60
CA GLN A 410 10.11 27.18 -12.97
C GLN A 410 11.12 26.04 -12.80
N SER A 411 10.90 24.88 -13.43
CA SER A 411 11.73 23.67 -13.26
C SER A 411 12.42 23.20 -14.54
N ALA A 412 12.53 24.07 -15.56
CA ALA A 412 13.13 23.71 -16.84
C ALA A 412 14.62 23.31 -16.76
N ASP A 413 15.31 23.68 -15.67
CA ASP A 413 16.70 23.34 -15.37
C ASP A 413 16.85 22.06 -14.51
N LYS A 414 15.75 21.32 -14.29
CA LYS A 414 15.70 20.14 -13.41
C LYS A 414 15.21 18.89 -14.15
N ILE A 415 15.54 17.72 -13.62
CA ILE A 415 14.83 16.47 -13.91
C ILE A 415 13.73 16.32 -12.84
N VAL A 416 12.46 16.30 -13.25
CA VAL A 416 11.32 16.33 -12.34
C VAL A 416 10.71 14.94 -12.15
N LEU A 417 10.58 14.55 -10.88
CA LEU A 417 9.86 13.37 -10.42
C LEU A 417 8.64 13.82 -9.60
N VAL A 418 7.45 13.39 -10.00
CA VAL A 418 6.19 13.75 -9.33
C VAL A 418 5.70 12.58 -8.49
N PHE A 419 5.23 12.86 -7.28
CA PHE A 419 4.75 11.87 -6.32
C PHE A 419 3.35 12.21 -5.86
N SER A 420 2.48 11.20 -5.77
CA SER A 420 1.15 11.29 -5.18
C SER A 420 0.73 9.96 -4.60
N HIS A 421 -0.36 9.95 -3.86
CA HIS A 421 -0.99 8.70 -3.47
C HIS A 421 -1.76 8.08 -4.64
N HIS A 422 -2.79 8.78 -5.13
CA HIS A 422 -3.61 8.35 -6.28
C HIS A 422 -2.84 8.39 -7.61
N THR A 423 -3.23 7.51 -8.52
CA THR A 423 -2.79 7.45 -9.94
C THR A 423 -3.56 8.44 -10.80
N SER A 424 -3.14 8.68 -12.04
CA SER A 424 -3.89 9.52 -12.98
C SER A 424 -5.31 9.00 -13.24
N ASP A 425 -5.48 7.67 -13.18
CA ASP A 425 -6.75 7.00 -13.51
C ASP A 425 -7.67 6.86 -12.28
N THR A 426 -7.16 7.10 -11.07
CA THR A 426 -7.90 7.07 -9.79
C THR A 426 -8.10 8.46 -9.19
N MET A 427 -7.85 9.50 -9.99
CA MET A 427 -8.13 10.90 -9.63
C MET A 427 -9.42 11.40 -10.31
N GLY A 428 -10.52 10.67 -10.14
CA GLY A 428 -11.82 10.96 -10.74
C GLY A 428 -12.78 11.75 -9.85
N ASN A 429 -12.42 12.02 -8.59
CA ASN A 429 -13.38 12.40 -7.55
C ASN A 429 -13.84 13.87 -7.65
N PRO A 430 -15.12 14.13 -7.98
CA PRO A 430 -15.64 15.48 -8.15
C PRO A 430 -16.29 16.04 -6.88
N LEU A 431 -16.30 15.29 -5.77
CA LEU A 431 -17.10 15.63 -4.60
C LEU A 431 -16.72 16.99 -4.00
N ILE A 432 -17.75 17.75 -3.67
CA ILE A 432 -17.71 19.01 -2.94
C ILE A 432 -18.68 18.96 -1.76
N ALA A 433 -18.49 19.85 -0.79
CA ALA A 433 -19.33 20.09 0.39
C ALA A 433 -19.36 18.98 1.45
N THR A 434 -19.33 17.70 1.10
CA THR A 434 -19.52 16.56 2.04
C THR A 434 -18.49 16.51 3.17
N GLY A 435 -17.28 17.03 2.97
CA GLY A 435 -16.25 17.22 4.00
C GLY A 435 -15.98 18.68 4.35
N GLY A 436 -16.86 19.58 3.90
CA GLY A 436 -16.83 21.01 4.20
C GLY A 436 -16.11 21.89 3.17
N SER A 437 -15.46 21.31 2.14
CA SER A 437 -14.80 22.10 1.09
C SER A 437 -15.71 22.29 -0.13
N LEU A 438 -15.96 23.53 -0.53
CA LEU A 438 -16.78 23.88 -1.70
C LEU A 438 -15.96 24.10 -2.97
N GLU A 439 -14.65 23.87 -2.93
CA GLU A 439 -13.76 24.14 -4.05
C GLU A 439 -13.96 23.14 -5.19
N ALA A 440 -14.06 23.65 -6.41
CA ALA A 440 -14.11 22.82 -7.60
C ALA A 440 -12.83 21.97 -7.74
N ARG A 441 -13.02 20.70 -8.09
CA ARG A 441 -11.95 19.70 -8.16
C ARG A 441 -11.34 19.63 -9.55
N VAL A 442 -10.04 19.32 -9.60
CA VAL A 442 -9.26 19.06 -10.82
C VAL A 442 -8.93 17.56 -10.86
N THR A 443 -9.33 16.90 -11.95
CA THR A 443 -9.19 15.45 -12.12
C THR A 443 -7.82 15.05 -12.69
N GLY A 444 -7.49 13.77 -12.60
CA GLY A 444 -6.21 13.21 -13.03
C GLY A 444 -5.88 13.44 -14.50
N GLY A 445 -6.88 13.52 -15.38
CA GLY A 445 -6.67 13.86 -16.80
C GLY A 445 -6.05 15.25 -16.97
N ALA A 446 -6.60 16.27 -16.32
CA ALA A 446 -6.05 17.64 -16.39
C ALA A 446 -4.67 17.75 -15.73
N VAL A 447 -4.44 16.99 -14.65
CA VAL A 447 -3.12 16.89 -14.03
C VAL A 447 -2.12 16.23 -14.98
N LEU A 448 -2.48 15.10 -15.58
CA LEU A 448 -1.63 14.39 -16.54
C LEU A 448 -1.29 15.27 -17.75
N ASP A 449 -2.26 16.01 -18.29
CA ASP A 449 -2.04 16.96 -19.38
C ASP A 449 -1.03 18.04 -18.98
N ALA A 450 -1.15 18.59 -17.77
CA ALA A 450 -0.21 19.58 -17.24
C ALA A 450 1.20 19.00 -17.06
N LEU A 451 1.34 17.76 -16.59
CA LEU A 451 2.64 17.08 -16.48
C LEU A 451 3.24 16.80 -17.86
N LEU A 452 2.43 16.30 -18.81
CA LEU A 452 2.87 16.01 -20.17
C LEU A 452 3.23 17.28 -20.94
N ALA A 453 2.66 18.45 -20.62
CA ALA A 453 3.06 19.71 -21.24
C ALA A 453 4.49 20.15 -20.87
N ARG A 454 5.10 19.58 -19.82
CA ARG A 454 6.45 19.93 -19.33
C ARG A 454 7.44 18.78 -19.56
N PRO A 455 8.35 18.86 -20.56
CA PRO A 455 9.26 17.77 -20.92
C PRO A 455 10.25 17.37 -19.81
N GLN A 456 10.50 18.25 -18.86
CA GLN A 456 11.31 17.99 -17.67
C GLN A 456 10.71 16.95 -16.71
N VAL A 457 9.41 16.68 -16.79
CA VAL A 457 8.74 15.63 -15.99
C VAL A 457 8.98 14.27 -16.65
N ILE A 458 9.76 13.42 -16.00
CA ILE A 458 10.13 12.10 -16.54
C ILE A 458 9.36 10.95 -15.90
N ALA A 459 8.84 11.12 -14.69
CA ALA A 459 8.06 10.11 -14.00
C ALA A 459 6.99 10.68 -13.05
N TRP A 460 5.90 9.95 -12.93
CA TRP A 460 4.86 10.11 -11.91
C TRP A 460 4.78 8.83 -11.08
N ILE A 461 5.19 8.88 -9.83
CA ILE A 461 5.35 7.73 -8.92
C ILE A 461 4.22 7.76 -7.88
N ASN A 462 3.47 6.66 -7.75
CA ASN A 462 2.24 6.62 -6.94
C ASN A 462 1.91 5.22 -6.36
N GLY A 463 0.81 5.14 -5.61
CA GLY A 463 0.32 3.97 -4.88
C GLY A 463 -1.16 3.68 -5.14
N HIS A 464 -1.94 3.53 -4.07
CA HIS A 464 -3.41 3.50 -4.01
C HIS A 464 -4.08 2.23 -4.55
N THR A 465 -3.62 1.70 -5.69
CA THR A 465 -4.27 0.54 -6.33
C THR A 465 -3.81 -0.82 -5.78
N HIS A 466 -2.87 -0.80 -4.83
CA HIS A 466 -2.24 -1.97 -4.22
C HIS A 466 -1.58 -2.93 -5.22
N ARG A 467 -1.26 -2.42 -6.43
CA ARG A 467 -0.73 -3.20 -7.55
C ARG A 467 0.53 -2.60 -8.11
N ASN A 468 1.48 -3.46 -8.45
CA ASN A 468 2.59 -3.06 -9.29
C ASN A 468 2.09 -2.84 -10.72
N LYS A 469 2.17 -1.59 -11.18
CA LYS A 469 1.81 -1.23 -12.55
C LYS A 469 2.73 -0.13 -13.08
N ILE A 470 3.23 -0.27 -14.31
CA ILE A 470 3.96 0.79 -14.99
C ILE A 470 3.29 1.08 -16.33
N THR A 471 2.82 2.32 -16.47
CA THR A 471 2.09 2.81 -17.65
C THR A 471 2.91 3.88 -18.37
N PRO A 472 3.26 3.68 -19.66
CA PRO A 472 3.82 4.76 -20.46
C PRO A 472 2.73 5.82 -20.70
N ARG A 473 3.02 7.09 -20.39
CA ARG A 473 2.16 8.22 -20.71
C ARG A 473 2.81 9.03 -21.84
N PRO A 474 2.55 8.68 -23.13
CA PRO A 474 3.21 9.33 -24.25
C PRO A 474 2.69 10.74 -24.50
N ARG A 475 3.58 11.64 -24.91
CA ARG A 475 3.21 12.95 -25.47
C ARG A 475 2.83 12.80 -26.95
N PRO A 476 1.92 13.64 -27.48
CA PRO A 476 1.60 13.66 -28.91
C PRO A 476 2.81 13.92 -29.81
N ALA A 477 3.78 14.73 -29.35
CA ALA A 477 4.99 15.08 -30.09
C ALA A 477 6.16 14.07 -29.92
N GLY A 478 5.93 12.94 -29.23
CA GLY A 478 6.97 11.95 -28.90
C GLY A 478 7.56 12.12 -27.50
N GLY A 479 8.10 11.02 -26.96
CA GLY A 479 8.51 10.94 -25.56
C GLY A 479 7.30 10.90 -24.61
N GLY A 480 7.48 11.37 -23.38
CA GLY A 480 6.42 11.38 -22.37
C GLY A 480 6.98 11.29 -20.95
N LEU A 481 6.18 10.73 -20.05
CA LEU A 481 6.60 10.33 -18.71
C LEU A 481 6.20 8.89 -18.42
N TRP A 482 6.89 8.25 -17.48
CA TRP A 482 6.52 6.95 -16.95
C TRP A 482 5.68 7.11 -15.70
N GLU A 483 4.46 6.56 -15.70
CA GLU A 483 3.69 6.43 -14.46
C GLU A 483 4.02 5.10 -13.80
N ILE A 484 4.50 5.14 -12.55
CA ILE A 484 5.05 4.01 -11.80
C ILE A 484 4.24 3.85 -10.51
N THR A 485 3.41 2.81 -10.49
CA THR A 485 2.59 2.44 -9.33
C THR A 485 3.19 1.24 -8.62
N THR A 486 3.33 1.33 -7.30
CA THR A 486 3.89 0.27 -6.46
C THR A 486 2.80 -0.37 -5.60
N ALA A 487 2.88 -1.69 -5.43
CA ALA A 487 1.94 -2.45 -4.60
C ALA A 487 2.01 -2.06 -3.10
N SER A 488 0.97 -2.43 -2.35
CA SER A 488 0.88 -2.12 -0.93
C SER A 488 1.73 -3.06 -0.07
N HIS A 489 1.96 -2.67 1.18
CA HIS A 489 2.53 -3.57 2.19
C HIS A 489 1.45 -4.37 2.92
N ILE A 490 0.19 -3.97 2.78
CA ILE A 490 -0.90 -4.71 3.39
C ILE A 490 -1.27 -5.92 2.54
N ASP A 491 -1.32 -5.82 1.22
CA ASP A 491 -1.75 -6.92 0.35
C ASP A 491 -0.58 -7.73 -0.21
N TRP A 492 -0.86 -8.96 -0.64
CA TRP A 492 0.12 -9.75 -1.38
C TRP A 492 0.55 -8.97 -2.64
N PRO A 493 1.87 -8.79 -2.89
CA PRO A 493 3.01 -9.52 -2.30
C PRO A 493 3.78 -8.83 -1.15
N GLN A 494 3.29 -7.70 -0.62
CA GLN A 494 3.95 -6.91 0.45
C GLN A 494 5.35 -6.41 0.04
N GLN A 495 5.42 -5.67 -1.07
CA GLN A 495 6.67 -5.26 -1.69
C GLN A 495 6.87 -3.74 -1.74
N ALA A 496 8.12 -3.31 -1.72
CA ALA A 496 8.55 -1.93 -1.99
C ALA A 496 9.32 -1.86 -3.33
N ARG A 497 9.68 -0.65 -3.78
CA ARG A 497 10.38 -0.46 -5.06
C ARG A 497 11.59 0.46 -4.91
N ILE A 498 12.76 -0.01 -5.34
CA ILE A 498 13.93 0.84 -5.58
C ILE A 498 13.81 1.46 -6.96
N ILE A 499 14.07 2.76 -7.06
CA ILE A 499 14.09 3.54 -8.30
C ILE A 499 15.46 4.17 -8.45
N GLU A 500 16.11 3.95 -9.60
CA GLU A 500 17.42 4.50 -9.94
C GLU A 500 17.33 5.24 -11.27
N VAL A 501 17.93 6.42 -11.38
CA VAL A 501 18.04 7.16 -12.65
C VAL A 501 19.49 7.19 -13.07
N ALA A 502 19.77 6.84 -14.32
CA ALA A 502 21.09 6.91 -14.93
C ALA A 502 21.07 7.72 -16.23
N ASP A 503 22.12 8.48 -16.47
CA ASP A 503 22.40 9.10 -17.77
C ASP A 503 23.03 8.05 -18.68
N ASN A 504 22.51 7.92 -19.91
CA ASN A 504 23.04 7.00 -20.91
C ASN A 504 24.14 7.63 -21.78
N ALA A 505 24.45 8.92 -21.59
CA ALA A 505 25.40 9.71 -22.37
C ALA A 505 25.07 9.78 -23.88
N ASP A 506 23.80 9.57 -24.24
CA ASP A 506 23.29 9.59 -25.62
C ASP A 506 22.05 10.49 -25.78
N GLY A 507 21.80 11.38 -24.82
CA GLY A 507 20.61 12.24 -24.77
C GLY A 507 19.38 11.54 -24.18
N THR A 508 19.52 10.32 -23.64
CA THR A 508 18.45 9.60 -22.92
C THR A 508 18.82 9.32 -21.47
N LEU A 509 17.80 9.10 -20.65
CA LEU A 509 17.94 8.57 -19.29
C LEU A 509 17.32 7.18 -19.22
N SER A 510 17.85 6.36 -18.31
CA SER A 510 17.24 5.12 -17.88
C SER A 510 16.71 5.26 -16.46
N ILE A 511 15.42 4.97 -16.26
CA ILE A 511 14.83 4.80 -14.93
C ILE A 511 14.74 3.29 -14.67
N PHE A 512 15.58 2.77 -13.78
CA PHE A 512 15.49 1.39 -13.34
C PHE A 512 14.51 1.27 -12.18
N THR A 513 13.63 0.28 -12.22
CA THR A 513 12.82 -0.14 -11.09
C THR A 513 13.22 -1.53 -10.65
N THR A 514 13.30 -1.76 -9.34
CA THR A 514 13.61 -3.07 -8.76
C THR A 514 12.70 -3.32 -7.57
N MET A 515 11.97 -4.44 -7.57
CA MET A 515 11.10 -4.81 -6.44
C MET A 515 11.94 -5.28 -5.24
N VAL A 516 11.42 -5.03 -4.05
CA VAL A 516 12.02 -5.41 -2.77
C VAL A 516 10.99 -6.19 -1.96
N ASP A 517 11.37 -7.39 -1.52
CA ASP A 517 10.61 -8.14 -0.52
C ASP A 517 11.07 -7.73 0.89
N HIS A 518 10.16 -7.68 1.86
CA HIS A 518 10.58 -7.52 3.26
C HIS A 518 11.39 -8.73 3.76
N ALA A 519 12.22 -8.53 4.80
CA ALA A 519 13.13 -9.54 5.36
C ALA A 519 12.46 -10.76 6.03
N GLY A 520 11.12 -10.84 6.04
CA GLY A 520 10.38 -11.95 6.61
C GLY A 520 10.68 -13.25 5.86
N PRO A 521 10.74 -14.40 6.54
CA PRO A 521 10.99 -15.69 5.87
C PRO A 521 9.80 -16.11 4.98
N PRO A 522 9.98 -17.11 4.09
CA PRO A 522 8.86 -17.86 3.53
C PRO A 522 8.09 -18.59 4.64
N SER A 523 7.03 -19.32 4.28
CA SER A 523 6.28 -20.16 5.24
C SER A 523 7.17 -21.07 6.07
N ALA A 524 8.20 -21.64 5.44
CA ALA A 524 9.28 -22.30 6.14
C ALA A 524 10.14 -21.27 6.90
N GLY A 525 9.83 -21.06 8.18
CA GLY A 525 10.53 -20.13 9.06
C GLY A 525 9.65 -19.00 9.61
N ALA A 526 8.45 -18.82 9.05
CA ALA A 526 7.42 -17.95 9.60
C ALA A 526 6.96 -18.44 10.99
N GLY A 527 6.50 -17.52 11.85
CA GLY A 527 6.09 -17.86 13.21
C GLY A 527 5.89 -16.65 14.12
N THR A 528 5.80 -16.90 15.42
CA THR A 528 5.44 -15.87 16.42
C THR A 528 6.60 -15.41 17.32
N ALA A 529 7.83 -15.92 17.10
CA ALA A 529 8.91 -15.71 18.06
C ALA A 529 9.45 -14.26 18.08
N ASN A 530 9.41 -13.55 16.95
CA ASN A 530 9.87 -12.15 16.83
C ASN A 530 9.17 -11.42 15.66
N ALA A 531 9.41 -10.12 15.52
CA ALA A 531 8.79 -9.28 14.49
C ALA A 531 9.04 -9.77 13.05
N VAL A 532 10.28 -10.19 12.72
CA VAL A 532 10.63 -10.66 11.38
C VAL A 532 9.88 -11.97 11.03
N GLN A 533 9.76 -12.90 11.98
CA GLN A 533 8.97 -14.12 11.76
C GLN A 533 7.47 -13.85 11.63
N LEU A 534 6.95 -12.87 12.38
CA LEU A 534 5.56 -12.42 12.27
C LEU A 534 5.29 -11.79 10.90
N ALA A 535 6.24 -11.02 10.35
CA ALA A 535 6.13 -10.50 8.99
C ALA A 535 6.08 -11.62 7.95
N GLY A 536 6.88 -12.69 8.10
CA GLY A 536 6.79 -13.88 7.25
C GLY A 536 5.43 -14.57 7.31
N LEU A 537 4.82 -14.65 8.50
CA LEU A 537 3.46 -15.16 8.67
C LEU A 537 2.42 -14.22 8.03
N ALA A 538 2.59 -12.90 8.16
CA ALA A 538 1.71 -11.92 7.52
C ALA A 538 1.71 -12.06 6.01
N ARG A 539 2.87 -12.27 5.39
CA ARG A 539 2.98 -12.55 3.95
C ARG A 539 2.21 -13.80 3.54
N GLU A 540 2.35 -14.88 4.29
CA GLU A 540 1.64 -16.14 4.01
C GLU A 540 0.13 -15.96 4.12
N LEU A 541 -0.34 -15.26 5.14
CA LEU A 541 -1.77 -14.94 5.30
C LEU A 541 -2.28 -14.05 4.16
N ALA A 542 -1.53 -13.02 3.77
CA ALA A 542 -1.89 -12.13 2.66
C ALA A 542 -1.94 -12.87 1.32
N ALA A 543 -1.05 -13.84 1.09
CA ALA A 543 -1.04 -14.68 -0.11
C ALA A 543 -2.27 -15.61 -0.21
N ASN A 544 -3.00 -15.78 0.89
CA ASN A 544 -4.12 -16.69 1.03
C ASN A 544 -5.42 -15.99 1.42
N ASP A 545 -5.48 -14.67 1.34
CA ASP A 545 -6.72 -13.95 1.58
C ASP A 545 -7.83 -14.52 0.69
N TRP A 546 -8.96 -14.88 1.32
CA TRP A 546 -10.02 -15.64 0.65
C TRP A 546 -10.98 -14.76 -0.11
N HIS A 547 -11.01 -13.48 0.22
CA HIS A 547 -11.60 -12.48 -0.65
C HIS A 547 -10.63 -12.30 -1.80
N GLU A 548 -11.08 -12.57 -3.03
CA GLU A 548 -10.25 -12.57 -4.23
C GLU A 548 -9.76 -11.14 -4.55
N HIS A 549 -8.80 -10.68 -3.77
CA HIS A 549 -8.05 -9.47 -4.01
C HIS A 549 -7.01 -9.80 -5.06
N LEU A 550 -7.37 -9.51 -6.31
CA LEU A 550 -6.49 -8.93 -7.30
C LEU A 550 -4.97 -8.98 -6.96
N ASP A 551 -4.27 -10.05 -7.37
CA ASP A 551 -2.82 -10.23 -7.18
C ASP A 551 -2.02 -8.94 -7.45
N GLY A 552 -1.43 -8.37 -6.40
CA GLY A 552 -0.68 -7.11 -6.43
C GLY A 552 0.68 -7.22 -7.10
N SER A 553 1.13 -8.44 -7.45
CA SER A 553 2.48 -8.70 -7.97
C SER A 553 2.78 -7.93 -9.26
N GLY A 554 1.76 -7.68 -10.09
CA GLY A 554 1.90 -7.06 -11.40
C GLY A 554 2.50 -8.00 -12.45
N ALA A 555 2.56 -7.54 -13.70
CA ALA A 555 3.21 -8.28 -14.78
C ALA A 555 4.74 -8.13 -14.72
N PRO A 556 5.54 -9.01 -15.35
CA PRO A 556 7.00 -8.86 -15.40
C PRO A 556 7.46 -7.48 -15.90
N GLU A 557 6.75 -6.88 -16.85
CA GLU A 557 7.03 -5.52 -17.35
C GLU A 557 6.75 -4.39 -16.33
N ASP A 558 6.07 -4.69 -15.23
CA ASP A 558 5.72 -3.73 -14.18
C ASP A 558 6.64 -3.83 -12.95
N ARG A 559 7.63 -4.74 -12.98
CA ARG A 559 8.49 -5.11 -11.84
C ARG A 559 9.93 -4.65 -12.02
N ASN A 560 10.85 -5.56 -12.33
CA ASN A 560 12.26 -5.26 -12.54
C ASN A 560 12.48 -4.83 -13.99
N VAL A 561 12.52 -3.52 -14.25
CA VAL A 561 12.64 -2.99 -15.62
C VAL A 561 13.50 -1.74 -15.73
N GLU A 562 14.10 -1.56 -16.91
CA GLU A 562 14.69 -0.32 -17.41
C GLU A 562 13.64 0.42 -18.24
N LEU A 563 13.30 1.64 -17.83
CA LEU A 563 12.35 2.52 -18.52
C LEU A 563 13.12 3.65 -19.22
N LEU A 564 12.99 3.74 -20.54
CA LEU A 564 13.71 4.75 -21.33
C LEU A 564 12.91 6.05 -21.46
N VAL A 565 13.59 7.18 -21.27
CA VAL A 565 13.00 8.52 -21.40
C VAL A 565 14.06 9.48 -21.97
N GLY A 566 13.62 10.55 -22.65
CA GLY A 566 14.56 11.58 -23.10
C GLY A 566 15.19 12.31 -21.91
N ASN A 567 16.46 12.68 -22.02
CA ASN A 567 17.12 13.51 -21.01
C ASN A 567 16.69 14.97 -21.21
N PRO A 568 15.94 15.58 -20.27
CA PRO A 568 15.44 16.94 -20.44
C PRO A 568 16.54 18.00 -20.29
N LEU A 569 17.74 17.63 -19.84
CA LEU A 569 18.89 18.52 -19.64
C LEU A 569 19.96 18.35 -20.72
N ALA A 570 19.74 17.50 -21.72
CA ALA A 570 20.70 17.22 -22.80
C ALA A 570 20.75 18.31 -23.87
#